data_AF-D2TW22-F1
#
_entry.id   AF-D2TW22-F1
#
_cell.length_a   1.000
_cell.length_b   1.000
_cell.length_c   1.000
_cell.angle_alpha   90.00
_cell.angle_beta   90.00
_cell.angle_gamma   90.00
#
_symmetry.space_group_name_H-M   'P 1'
#
loop_
_entity.id
_entity.type
_entity.pdbx_description
1 polymer ?
#
loop_
_entity_poly.entity_id
_entity_poly.type
_entity_poly.pdbx_seq_one_letter_code
_entity_poly.pdbx_strand_id
1 'polypeptide(L)'
;MYNRLLTLAKLGNLDVAMCNGTYVYMDGSPSKLIFPLKKVPSTDIILGTEWLQKGLSSGKFLHVTWLNIYKLSFIREHQYQFEPQLHHQDIPWTTEILLNAKRVQFINESYYDYFIHNKSVSHSLCGDALRVRKVNTYLKIIDMLMDIYKKYPNAVNQTPACWWQIGKEGFGVVLSIQAIESPKIKYEMVKRFFDEGYWQITWQNATTLKLKWRLSRRYLKLKSLLKYQS
;
A
#
# COMPACT_ATOMS: atom_id res chain seq x y z
N MET A 1 -3.77 25.36 -12.03
CA MET A 1 -4.09 24.14 -11.26
C MET A 1 -3.02 23.82 -10.22
N TYR A 2 -1.77 23.53 -10.61
CA TYR A 2 -0.63 23.33 -9.68
C TYR A 2 -0.37 24.48 -8.69
N ASN A 3 -0.63 25.72 -9.11
CA ASN A 3 -0.44 26.90 -8.25
C ASN A 3 -1.25 26.84 -6.95
N ARG A 4 -2.44 26.21 -6.93
CA ARG A 4 -3.25 26.13 -5.72
C ARG A 4 -2.63 25.20 -4.68
N LEU A 5 -2.25 23.98 -5.09
CA LEU A 5 -1.59 23.03 -4.20
C LEU A 5 -0.24 23.57 -3.70
N LEU A 6 0.53 24.21 -4.57
CA LEU A 6 1.81 24.82 -4.20
C LEU A 6 1.62 25.99 -3.22
N THR A 7 0.60 26.84 -3.42
CA THR A 7 0.27 27.93 -2.50
C THR A 7 -0.11 27.39 -1.13
N LEU A 8 -0.94 26.34 -1.06
CA LEU A 8 -1.27 25.67 0.21
C LEU A 8 -0.02 25.09 0.88
N ALA A 9 0.85 24.43 0.11
CA ALA A 9 2.11 23.90 0.63
C ALA A 9 3.00 24.99 1.25
N LYS A 10 3.11 26.15 0.58
CA LYS A 10 3.90 27.29 1.05
C LYS A 10 3.27 27.99 2.26
N LEU A 11 2.00 28.37 2.17
CA LEU A 11 1.29 29.07 3.26
C LEU A 11 1.18 28.20 4.51
N GLY A 12 0.90 26.91 4.32
CA GLY A 12 0.82 25.94 5.39
C GLY A 12 2.18 25.45 5.89
N ASN A 13 3.29 25.79 5.23
CA ASN A 13 4.62 25.21 5.47
C ASN A 13 4.54 23.67 5.60
N LEU A 14 3.87 23.03 4.64
CA LEU A 14 3.55 21.61 4.70
C LEU A 14 4.78 20.75 4.41
N ASP A 15 4.90 19.62 5.12
CA ASP A 15 5.85 18.57 4.78
C ASP A 15 5.32 17.78 3.56
N VAL A 16 4.01 17.54 3.53
CA VAL A 16 3.30 16.87 2.44
C VAL A 16 1.98 17.58 2.15
N ALA A 17 1.82 18.07 0.92
CA ALA A 17 0.54 18.59 0.42
C ALA A 17 -0.05 17.57 -0.56
N MET A 18 -1.28 17.13 -0.31
CA MET A 18 -1.92 16.05 -1.07
C MET A 18 -3.19 16.57 -1.73
N CYS A 19 -3.46 16.09 -2.95
CA CYS A 19 -4.70 16.40 -3.66
C CYS A 19 -5.36 15.14 -4.22
N ASN A 20 -6.54 15.30 -4.83
CA ASN A 20 -7.20 14.22 -5.54
C ASN A 20 -6.79 14.22 -7.03
N GLY A 21 -7.18 13.15 -7.72
CA GLY A 21 -7.08 13.05 -9.17
C GLY A 21 -8.30 12.37 -9.76
N THR A 22 -8.33 12.33 -11.08
CA THR A 22 -9.41 11.75 -11.87
C THR A 22 -8.87 10.60 -12.72
N TYR A 23 -9.51 9.44 -12.66
CA TYR A 23 -9.35 8.41 -13.67
C TYR A 23 -10.08 8.83 -14.93
N VAL A 24 -9.35 8.87 -16.05
CA VAL A 24 -9.87 9.18 -17.38
C VAL A 24 -9.73 7.93 -18.25
N TYR A 25 -10.85 7.41 -18.73
CA TYR A 25 -10.89 6.17 -19.50
C TYR A 25 -10.91 6.47 -21.00
N MET A 26 -9.95 5.90 -21.74
CA MET A 26 -9.85 6.11 -23.19
C MET A 26 -10.94 5.38 -24.00
N ASP A 27 -11.71 4.50 -23.35
CA ASP A 27 -12.84 3.78 -23.95
C ASP A 27 -14.16 4.57 -23.93
N GLY A 28 -14.14 5.82 -23.45
CA GLY A 28 -15.31 6.68 -23.33
C GLY A 28 -16.13 6.48 -22.05
N SER A 29 -15.70 5.60 -21.13
CA SER A 29 -16.34 5.43 -19.82
C SER A 29 -16.27 6.71 -18.98
N PRO A 30 -17.27 6.96 -18.10
CA PRO A 30 -17.30 8.17 -17.29
C PRO A 30 -16.09 8.26 -16.36
N SER A 31 -15.48 9.44 -16.33
CA SER A 31 -14.37 9.76 -15.45
C SER A 31 -14.75 9.59 -13.98
N LYS A 32 -13.79 9.18 -13.16
CA LYS A 32 -14.03 8.85 -11.75
C LYS A 32 -12.93 9.38 -10.85
N LEU A 33 -13.31 10.02 -9.73
CA LEU A 33 -12.33 10.44 -8.72
C LEU A 33 -11.55 9.26 -8.14
N ILE A 34 -10.25 9.45 -7.95
CA ILE A 34 -9.35 8.46 -7.37
C ILE A 34 -9.72 8.20 -5.91
N PHE A 35 -9.85 9.27 -5.12
CA PHE A 35 -10.35 9.20 -3.75
C PHE A 35 -11.83 9.59 -3.69
N PRO A 36 -12.74 8.70 -3.22
CA PRO A 36 -14.15 9.04 -3.13
C PRO A 36 -14.42 10.10 -2.04
N LEU A 37 -15.13 11.17 -2.39
CA LEU A 37 -15.48 12.30 -1.51
C LEU A 37 -16.00 11.89 -0.13
N LYS A 38 -16.96 10.94 -0.09
CA LYS A 38 -17.58 10.47 1.16
C LYS A 38 -16.66 9.63 2.05
N LYS A 39 -15.56 9.10 1.50
CA LYS A 39 -14.65 8.16 2.18
C LYS A 39 -13.37 8.84 2.65
N VAL A 40 -12.94 9.88 1.92
CA VAL A 40 -11.68 10.59 2.12
C VAL A 40 -11.96 12.09 1.97
N PRO A 41 -12.50 12.76 3.01
CA PRO A 41 -12.78 14.19 2.95
C PRO A 41 -11.48 15.02 2.99
N SER A 42 -11.56 16.27 2.54
CA SER A 42 -10.49 17.26 2.75
C SER A 42 -10.20 17.43 4.26
N THR A 43 -8.98 17.81 4.59
CA THR A 43 -8.53 18.03 5.96
C THR A 43 -7.98 19.44 6.14
N ASP A 44 -7.97 19.89 7.38
CA ASP A 44 -7.04 20.94 7.82
C ASP A 44 -5.61 20.39 7.84
N ILE A 45 -4.68 21.19 8.36
CA ILE A 45 -3.29 20.77 8.58
C ILE A 45 -3.28 19.84 9.80
N ILE A 46 -2.95 18.57 9.55
CA ILE A 46 -2.90 17.51 10.56
C ILE A 46 -1.54 16.81 10.55
N LEU A 47 -1.31 15.97 11.54
CA LEU A 47 -0.15 15.07 11.56
C LEU A 47 -0.26 14.03 10.44
N GLY A 48 0.87 13.58 9.91
CA GLY A 48 0.90 12.51 8.92
C GLY A 48 0.41 11.18 9.49
N THR A 49 0.64 10.90 10.79
CA THR A 49 0.11 9.73 11.50
C THR A 49 -1.42 9.73 11.53
N GLU A 50 -2.04 10.89 11.75
CA GLU A 50 -3.50 11.05 11.71
C GLU A 50 -4.04 10.87 10.28
N TRP A 51 -3.38 11.44 9.29
CA TRP A 51 -3.76 11.26 7.89
C TRP A 51 -3.66 9.78 7.46
N LEU A 52 -2.55 9.12 7.79
CA LEU A 52 -2.32 7.71 7.49
C LEU A 52 -3.37 6.82 8.18
N GLN A 53 -3.71 7.13 9.43
CA GLN A 53 -4.77 6.43 10.18
C GLN A 53 -6.13 6.57 9.48
N LYS A 54 -6.52 7.79 9.11
CA LYS A 54 -7.78 8.05 8.38
C LYS A 54 -7.79 7.35 7.01
N GLY A 55 -6.70 7.46 6.27
CA GLY A 55 -6.52 6.85 4.96
C GLY A 55 -6.71 5.34 5.02
N LEU A 56 -5.88 4.64 5.80
CA LEU A 56 -5.92 3.19 5.90
C LEU A 56 -7.28 2.68 6.41
N SER A 57 -7.86 3.35 7.43
CA SER A 57 -9.16 2.98 8.01
C SER A 57 -10.33 3.13 7.02
N SER A 58 -10.23 4.05 6.05
CA SER A 58 -11.27 4.21 5.02
C SER A 58 -11.41 3.00 4.09
N GLY A 59 -10.36 2.16 4.00
CA GLY A 59 -10.24 1.07 3.04
C GLY A 59 -10.15 1.53 1.58
N LYS A 60 -10.00 2.84 1.33
CA LYS A 60 -9.93 3.47 0.01
C LYS A 60 -8.65 4.26 -0.23
N PHE A 61 -7.73 4.27 0.74
CA PHE A 61 -6.43 4.89 0.56
C PHE A 61 -5.57 4.12 -0.44
N LEU A 62 -4.83 4.89 -1.24
CA LEU A 62 -3.93 4.45 -2.28
C LEU A 62 -2.60 5.16 -2.03
N HIS A 63 -1.51 4.41 -1.98
CA HIS A 63 -0.17 4.96 -1.85
C HIS A 63 0.28 5.47 -3.24
N VAL A 64 -0.22 6.64 -3.64
CA VAL A 64 0.09 7.28 -4.93
C VAL A 64 0.93 8.52 -4.70
N THR A 65 2.21 8.43 -5.03
CA THR A 65 3.21 9.47 -4.74
C THR A 65 3.05 10.70 -5.64
N TRP A 66 2.61 10.49 -6.87
CA TRP A 66 2.45 11.56 -7.88
C TRP A 66 1.28 12.52 -7.63
N LEU A 67 0.36 12.22 -6.70
CA LEU A 67 -0.72 13.14 -6.30
C LEU A 67 -0.30 14.19 -5.27
N ASN A 68 0.98 14.22 -4.89
CA ASN A 68 1.44 14.96 -3.73
C ASN A 68 2.64 15.85 -4.05
N ILE A 69 2.77 16.94 -3.30
CA ILE A 69 3.97 17.78 -3.23
C ILE A 69 4.66 17.50 -1.90
N TYR A 70 5.96 17.24 -1.95
CA TYR A 70 6.78 16.96 -0.78
C TYR A 70 7.80 18.07 -0.57
N LYS A 71 7.99 18.45 0.69
CA LYS A 71 9.02 19.42 1.06
C LYS A 71 10.40 18.80 0.88
N LEU A 72 11.21 19.38 0.00
CA LEU A 72 12.52 18.82 -0.36
C LEU A 72 13.48 18.72 0.83
N SER A 73 13.49 19.70 1.73
CA SER A 73 14.33 19.67 2.92
C SER A 73 13.96 18.49 3.84
N PHE A 74 12.67 18.21 3.98
CA PHE A 74 12.15 17.09 4.77
C PHE A 74 12.59 15.73 4.19
N ILE A 75 12.52 15.56 2.86
CA ILE A 75 13.02 14.36 2.18
C ILE A 75 14.52 14.17 2.41
N ARG A 76 15.31 15.23 2.26
CA ARG A 76 16.77 15.17 2.39
C ARG A 76 17.22 14.89 3.81
N GLU A 77 16.59 15.52 4.79
CA GLU A 77 16.88 15.34 6.22
C GLU A 77 16.72 13.88 6.66
N HIS A 78 15.68 13.20 6.17
CA HIS A 78 15.38 11.81 6.53
C HIS A 78 15.94 10.79 5.53
N GLN A 79 16.58 11.26 4.45
CA GLN A 79 17.16 10.44 3.38
C GLN A 79 16.17 9.44 2.76
N TYR A 80 14.90 9.85 2.58
CA TYR A 80 13.90 8.97 1.98
C TYR A 80 14.25 8.64 0.52
N GLN A 81 14.29 7.35 0.21
CA GLN A 81 14.58 6.84 -1.13
C GLN A 81 13.57 5.75 -1.52
N PHE A 82 13.31 5.66 -2.82
CA PHE A 82 12.57 4.53 -3.36
C PHE A 82 13.47 3.29 -3.41
N GLU A 83 12.91 2.15 -3.04
CA GLU A 83 13.62 0.88 -3.08
C GLU A 83 13.83 0.41 -4.53
N PRO A 84 15.07 0.40 -5.03
CA PRO A 84 15.31 0.09 -6.44
C PRO A 84 14.73 -1.27 -6.84
N GLN A 85 14.11 -1.32 -8.02
CA GLN A 85 13.54 -2.52 -8.63
C GLN A 85 12.36 -3.14 -7.86
N LEU A 86 11.83 -2.48 -6.82
CA LEU A 86 10.65 -2.95 -6.11
C LEU A 86 9.37 -2.41 -6.77
N HIS A 87 8.54 -3.32 -7.28
CA HIS A 87 7.18 -2.95 -7.67
C HIS A 87 6.38 -2.50 -6.44
N HIS A 88 5.50 -1.51 -6.59
CA HIS A 88 4.73 -0.96 -5.47
C HIS A 88 5.59 -0.40 -4.33
N GLN A 89 6.82 0.05 -4.63
CA GLN A 89 7.70 0.78 -3.71
C GLN A 89 7.05 2.03 -3.07
N ASP A 90 5.99 2.58 -3.69
CA ASP A 90 5.21 3.68 -3.13
C ASP A 90 4.59 3.33 -1.77
N ILE A 91 4.29 2.04 -1.51
CA ILE A 91 3.67 1.58 -0.26
C ILE A 91 4.58 1.87 0.94
N PRO A 92 5.79 1.26 1.05
CA PRO A 92 6.69 1.55 2.18
C PRO A 92 7.11 3.01 2.21
N TRP A 93 7.41 3.61 1.05
CA TRP A 93 7.86 5.00 0.96
C TRP A 93 6.82 5.99 1.51
N THR A 94 5.55 5.87 1.10
CA THR A 94 4.48 6.77 1.55
C THR A 94 4.15 6.53 3.02
N THR A 95 4.20 5.27 3.47
CA THR A 95 4.00 4.94 4.88
C THR A 95 5.08 5.57 5.76
N GLU A 96 6.36 5.45 5.40
CA GLU A 96 7.46 6.01 6.20
C GLU A 96 7.39 7.54 6.27
N ILE A 97 7.13 8.20 5.14
CA ILE A 97 6.99 9.65 5.08
C ILE A 97 5.84 10.14 5.96
N LEU A 98 4.67 9.51 5.87
CA LEU A 98 3.50 9.93 6.64
C LEU A 98 3.66 9.65 8.13
N LEU A 99 4.39 8.60 8.53
CA LEU A 99 4.68 8.37 9.95
C LEU A 99 5.53 9.49 10.58
N ASN A 100 6.32 10.21 9.78
CA ASN A 100 7.23 11.26 10.26
C ASN A 100 6.77 12.68 9.93
N ALA A 101 5.86 12.86 8.97
CA ALA A 101 5.36 14.17 8.58
C ALA A 101 4.54 14.83 9.70
N LYS A 102 4.87 16.08 10.03
CA LYS A 102 4.20 16.85 11.08
C LYS A 102 3.10 17.75 10.52
N ARG A 103 3.22 18.14 9.25
CA ARG A 103 2.28 19.05 8.60
C ARG A 103 1.83 18.47 7.27
N VAL A 104 0.69 17.80 7.31
CA VAL A 104 0.05 17.19 6.14
C VAL A 104 -1.31 17.85 5.91
N GLN A 105 -1.62 18.14 4.66
CA GLN A 105 -2.95 18.60 4.28
C GLN A 105 -3.40 17.86 3.02
N PHE A 106 -4.60 17.28 3.07
CA PHE A 106 -5.27 16.72 1.89
C PHE A 106 -6.45 17.60 1.48
N ILE A 107 -6.53 17.90 0.19
CA ILE A 107 -7.69 18.57 -0.42
C ILE A 107 -8.32 17.67 -1.47
N ASN A 108 -9.65 17.59 -1.48
CA ASN A 108 -10.38 16.77 -2.45
C ASN A 108 -10.52 17.44 -3.84
N GLU A 109 -9.80 18.53 -4.08
CA GLU A 109 -9.73 19.14 -5.41
C GLU A 109 -8.90 18.24 -6.33
N SER A 110 -9.41 17.98 -7.54
CA SER A 110 -8.75 17.11 -8.52
C SER A 110 -7.83 17.91 -9.42
N TYR A 111 -6.53 17.60 -9.40
CA TYR A 111 -5.51 18.33 -10.18
C TYR A 111 -4.69 17.46 -11.12
N TYR A 112 -5.03 16.18 -11.24
CA TYR A 112 -4.30 15.27 -12.10
C TYR A 112 -5.27 14.31 -12.77
N ASP A 113 -5.04 14.05 -14.05
CA ASP A 113 -5.76 13.04 -14.82
C ASP A 113 -4.87 11.82 -15.04
N TYR A 114 -5.34 10.67 -14.59
CA TYR A 114 -4.72 9.38 -14.84
C TYR A 114 -5.41 8.68 -16.01
N PHE A 115 -4.75 8.69 -17.17
CA PHE A 115 -5.26 8.07 -18.38
C PHE A 115 -5.13 6.55 -18.33
N ILE A 116 -6.27 5.87 -18.34
CA ILE A 116 -6.36 4.41 -18.38
C ILE A 116 -6.47 3.98 -19.84
N HIS A 117 -5.45 3.26 -20.30
CA HIS A 117 -5.43 2.64 -21.62
C HIS A 117 -5.14 1.14 -21.53
N ASN A 118 -5.65 0.41 -22.51
CA ASN A 118 -5.69 -1.05 -22.62
C ASN A 118 -4.30 -1.66 -22.93
N LYS A 119 -3.30 -0.82 -23.20
CA LYS A 119 -1.93 -1.20 -23.57
C LYS A 119 -0.91 -0.82 -22.48
N SER A 120 -1.29 -0.90 -21.20
CA SER A 120 -0.38 -0.52 -20.11
C SER A 120 0.90 -1.36 -20.11
N VAL A 121 2.03 -0.72 -19.80
CA VAL A 121 3.37 -1.34 -19.85
C VAL A 121 3.57 -2.43 -18.77
N SER A 122 2.59 -2.62 -17.88
CA SER A 122 2.61 -3.56 -16.76
C SER A 122 2.58 -5.05 -17.14
N HIS A 123 2.60 -5.39 -18.44
CA HIS A 123 2.35 -6.73 -18.97
C HIS A 123 3.59 -7.50 -19.46
N SER A 124 4.80 -7.25 -18.94
CA SER A 124 6.00 -8.00 -19.38
C SER A 124 6.03 -9.47 -18.93
N LEU A 125 5.34 -9.82 -17.84
CA LEU A 125 5.23 -11.18 -17.33
C LEU A 125 3.77 -11.67 -17.41
N CYS A 126 3.58 -12.92 -17.81
CA CYS A 126 2.30 -13.62 -17.82
C CYS A 126 2.35 -14.86 -16.91
N GLY A 127 1.18 -15.43 -16.61
CA GLY A 127 1.07 -16.70 -15.89
C GLY A 127 1.70 -16.69 -14.49
N ASP A 128 2.40 -17.77 -14.15
CA ASP A 128 2.97 -17.99 -12.81
C ASP A 128 4.15 -17.07 -12.50
N ALA A 129 4.96 -16.69 -13.48
CA ALA A 129 6.08 -15.78 -13.27
C ALA A 129 5.62 -14.42 -12.72
N LEU A 130 4.50 -13.90 -13.24
CA LEU A 130 3.88 -12.68 -12.72
C LEU A 130 3.40 -12.86 -11.27
N ARG A 131 2.79 -14.01 -10.96
CA ARG A 131 2.25 -14.31 -9.62
C ARG A 131 3.38 -14.47 -8.60
N VAL A 132 4.48 -15.13 -8.97
CA VAL A 132 5.70 -15.26 -8.15
C VAL A 132 6.35 -13.90 -7.91
N ARG A 133 6.51 -13.07 -8.97
CA ARG A 133 7.00 -11.69 -8.79
C ARG A 133 6.14 -10.91 -7.81
N LYS A 134 4.82 -11.03 -7.91
CA LYS A 134 3.87 -10.38 -7.00
C LYS A 134 4.04 -10.87 -5.56
N VAL A 135 4.14 -12.19 -5.34
CA VAL A 135 4.43 -12.77 -4.02
C VAL A 135 5.72 -12.17 -3.45
N ASN A 136 6.83 -12.25 -4.18
CA ASN A 136 8.12 -11.73 -3.73
C ASN A 136 8.09 -10.23 -3.42
N THR A 137 7.40 -9.45 -4.25
CA THR A 137 7.20 -8.01 -4.06
C THR A 137 6.53 -7.73 -2.71
N TYR A 138 5.38 -8.37 -2.44
CA TYR A 138 4.63 -8.10 -1.22
C TYR A 138 5.28 -8.67 0.03
N LEU A 139 6.04 -9.77 -0.07
CA LEU A 139 6.87 -10.24 1.04
C LEU A 139 7.92 -9.20 1.43
N LYS A 140 8.67 -8.67 0.45
CA LYS A 140 9.64 -7.59 0.68
C LYS A 140 8.97 -6.33 1.26
N ILE A 141 7.78 -5.97 0.79
CA ILE A 141 7.02 -4.84 1.35
C ILE A 141 6.65 -5.09 2.81
N ILE A 142 6.23 -6.31 3.18
CA ILE A 142 5.95 -6.65 4.58
C ILE A 142 7.21 -6.48 5.43
N ASP A 143 8.36 -6.97 4.98
CA ASP A 143 9.62 -6.83 5.70
C ASP A 143 9.99 -5.34 5.90
N MET A 144 9.94 -4.55 4.82
CA MET A 144 10.21 -3.11 4.88
C MET A 144 9.26 -2.39 5.83
N LEU A 145 7.96 -2.69 5.77
CA LEU A 145 6.97 -2.07 6.67
C LEU A 145 7.23 -2.46 8.12
N MET A 146 7.57 -3.72 8.40
CA MET A 146 7.91 -4.17 9.75
C MET A 146 9.16 -3.44 10.28
N ASP A 147 10.16 -3.21 9.45
CA ASP A 147 11.37 -2.48 9.84
C ASP A 147 11.11 -0.98 10.06
N ILE A 148 10.30 -0.36 9.19
CA ILE A 148 9.78 1.00 9.41
C ILE A 148 9.04 1.08 10.75
N TYR A 149 8.21 0.10 11.08
CA TYR A 149 7.42 0.13 12.31
C TYR A 149 8.27 -0.03 13.57
N LYS A 150 9.32 -0.84 13.50
CA LYS A 150 10.33 -0.95 14.57
C LYS A 150 11.12 0.36 14.73
N LYS A 151 11.40 1.06 13.62
CA LYS A 151 12.12 2.34 13.61
C LYS A 151 11.29 3.49 14.22
N TYR A 152 9.96 3.46 14.05
CA TYR A 152 9.05 4.52 14.50
C TYR A 152 7.92 4.02 15.42
N PRO A 153 8.22 3.41 16.58
CA PRO A 153 7.21 2.76 17.42
C PRO A 153 6.15 3.74 17.94
N ASN A 154 6.56 4.96 18.32
CA ASN A 154 5.64 5.97 18.83
C ASN A 154 4.64 6.46 17.77
N ALA A 155 5.11 6.65 16.53
CA ALA A 155 4.24 7.04 15.41
C ALA A 155 3.27 5.92 15.04
N VAL A 156 3.73 4.67 15.02
CA VAL A 156 2.89 3.49 14.74
C VAL A 156 1.82 3.29 15.82
N ASN A 157 2.14 3.55 17.09
CA ASN A 157 1.15 3.48 18.17
C ASN A 157 0.00 4.49 17.98
N GLN A 158 0.27 5.64 17.35
CA GLN A 158 -0.75 6.64 16.98
C GLN A 158 -1.54 6.24 15.72
N THR A 159 -1.04 5.26 14.95
CA THR A 159 -1.64 4.78 13.71
C THR A 159 -1.90 3.26 13.76
N PRO A 160 -2.85 2.75 14.57
CA PRO A 160 -3.15 1.31 14.65
C PRO A 160 -3.51 0.66 13.31
N ALA A 161 -3.98 1.43 12.32
CA ALA A 161 -4.28 0.93 10.98
C ALA A 161 -3.03 0.44 10.21
N CYS A 162 -1.82 0.83 10.63
CA CYS A 162 -0.57 0.29 10.10
C CYS A 162 -0.47 -1.23 10.28
N TRP A 163 -0.96 -1.77 11.40
CA TRP A 163 -0.98 -3.22 11.62
C TRP A 163 -2.01 -3.90 10.72
N TRP A 164 -3.17 -3.27 10.50
CA TRP A 164 -4.13 -3.77 9.53
C TRP A 164 -3.54 -3.84 8.10
N GLN A 165 -2.69 -2.86 7.73
CA GLN A 165 -1.99 -2.85 6.44
C GLN A 165 -1.15 -4.12 6.26
N ILE A 166 -0.37 -4.53 7.27
CA ILE A 166 0.42 -5.78 7.23
C ILE A 166 -0.48 -7.00 6.95
N GLY A 167 -1.58 -7.13 7.70
CA GLY A 167 -2.51 -8.24 7.50
C GLY A 167 -3.15 -8.22 6.10
N LYS A 168 -3.43 -7.03 5.55
CA LYS A 168 -3.99 -6.86 4.20
C LYS A 168 -2.98 -7.24 3.12
N GLU A 169 -1.74 -6.79 3.22
CA GLU A 169 -0.69 -7.13 2.24
C GLU A 169 -0.37 -8.63 2.29
N GLY A 170 -0.26 -9.21 3.48
CA GLY A 170 -0.09 -10.65 3.65
C GLY A 170 -1.26 -11.47 3.10
N PHE A 171 -2.50 -10.98 3.22
CA PHE A 171 -3.64 -11.60 2.55
C PHE A 171 -3.55 -11.49 1.01
N GLY A 172 -2.99 -10.40 0.48
CA GLY A 172 -2.66 -10.24 -0.94
C GLY A 172 -1.64 -11.27 -1.44
N VAL A 173 -0.63 -11.59 -0.61
CA VAL A 173 0.33 -12.68 -0.88
C VAL A 173 -0.41 -14.02 -0.97
N VAL A 174 -1.25 -14.34 0.02
CA VAL A 174 -2.05 -15.58 0.02
C VAL A 174 -2.88 -15.72 -1.25
N LEU A 175 -3.57 -14.67 -1.69
CA LEU A 175 -4.34 -14.70 -2.93
C LEU A 175 -3.46 -14.94 -4.16
N SER A 176 -2.27 -14.33 -4.18
CA SER A 176 -1.32 -14.48 -5.30
C SER A 176 -0.77 -15.91 -5.37
N ILE A 177 -0.45 -16.52 -4.23
CA ILE A 177 -0.03 -17.93 -4.14
C ILE A 177 -1.14 -18.87 -4.61
N GLN A 178 -2.38 -18.66 -4.15
CA GLN A 178 -3.51 -19.50 -4.55
C GLN A 178 -3.78 -19.47 -6.04
N ALA A 179 -3.49 -18.33 -6.66
CA ALA A 179 -3.67 -18.16 -8.08
C ALA A 179 -2.62 -18.98 -8.87
N ILE A 180 -1.42 -19.28 -8.37
CA ILE A 180 -0.40 -20.03 -9.12
C ILE A 180 -0.97 -21.33 -9.71
N GLU A 181 -0.67 -21.64 -10.97
CA GLU A 181 -1.20 -22.80 -11.67
C GLU A 181 -0.32 -24.03 -11.41
N SER A 182 0.99 -23.89 -11.55
CA SER A 182 1.98 -24.95 -11.30
C SER A 182 1.92 -25.45 -9.85
N PRO A 183 1.63 -26.75 -9.61
CA PRO A 183 1.62 -27.32 -8.27
C PRO A 183 2.97 -27.21 -7.56
N LYS A 184 4.07 -27.38 -8.28
CA LYS A 184 5.44 -27.29 -7.74
C LYS A 184 5.75 -25.89 -7.25
N ILE A 185 5.56 -24.87 -8.09
CA ILE A 185 5.81 -23.47 -7.73
C ILE A 185 4.89 -23.06 -6.57
N LYS A 186 3.63 -23.47 -6.61
CA LYS A 186 2.68 -23.21 -5.53
C LYS A 186 3.17 -23.81 -4.21
N TYR A 187 3.62 -25.06 -4.21
CA TYR A 187 4.20 -25.70 -3.02
C TYR A 187 5.40 -24.92 -2.49
N GLU A 188 6.36 -24.57 -3.35
CA GLU A 188 7.56 -23.81 -2.95
C GLU A 188 7.20 -22.46 -2.31
N MET A 189 6.26 -21.72 -2.91
CA MET A 189 5.79 -20.44 -2.36
C MET A 189 5.02 -20.61 -1.05
N VAL A 190 4.20 -21.66 -0.91
CA VAL A 190 3.49 -21.96 0.35
C VAL A 190 4.49 -22.32 1.44
N LYS A 191 5.43 -23.22 1.14
CA LYS A 191 6.47 -23.65 2.08
C LYS A 191 7.24 -22.44 2.59
N ARG A 192 7.75 -21.60 1.68
CA ARG A 192 8.43 -20.35 2.02
C ARG A 192 7.57 -19.44 2.90
N PHE A 193 6.30 -19.24 2.56
CA PHE A 193 5.39 -18.38 3.31
C PHE A 193 5.18 -18.83 4.78
N PHE A 194 5.26 -20.14 5.04
CA PHE A 194 5.16 -20.68 6.39
C PHE A 194 6.52 -20.72 7.11
N ASP A 195 7.57 -21.19 6.44
CA ASP A 195 8.90 -21.39 7.01
C ASP A 195 9.54 -20.05 7.41
N GLU A 196 9.37 -19.01 6.59
CA GLU A 196 9.85 -17.64 6.88
C GLU A 196 8.90 -16.88 7.84
N GLY A 197 7.85 -17.52 8.37
CA GLY A 197 6.98 -16.94 9.41
C GLY A 197 5.94 -15.92 8.92
N TYR A 198 5.86 -15.64 7.62
CA TYR A 198 4.91 -14.67 7.07
C TYR A 198 3.44 -15.01 7.34
N TRP A 199 3.08 -16.30 7.41
CA TRP A 199 1.75 -16.70 7.86
C TRP A 199 1.41 -16.15 9.24
N GLN A 200 2.34 -16.31 10.20
CA GLN A 200 2.15 -15.87 11.58
C GLN A 200 2.03 -14.35 11.66
N ILE A 201 2.91 -13.63 10.96
CA ILE A 201 2.87 -12.17 10.84
C ILE A 201 1.53 -11.72 10.27
N THR A 202 1.09 -12.33 9.17
CA THR A 202 -0.19 -12.00 8.52
C THR A 202 -1.39 -12.27 9.43
N TRP A 203 -1.38 -13.40 10.14
CA TRP A 203 -2.46 -13.83 11.01
C TRP A 203 -2.59 -12.96 12.26
N GLN A 204 -1.49 -12.66 12.93
CA GLN A 204 -1.47 -11.79 14.12
C GLN A 204 -1.99 -10.39 13.79
N ASN A 205 -1.64 -9.89 12.60
CA ASN A 205 -2.01 -8.56 12.11
C ASN A 205 -3.35 -8.53 11.34
N ALA A 206 -4.08 -9.64 11.31
CA ALA A 206 -5.45 -9.67 10.80
C ALA A 206 -6.42 -9.05 11.81
N THR A 207 -6.45 -7.70 11.90
CA THR A 207 -7.16 -6.98 12.96
C THR A 207 -8.70 -7.00 12.84
N THR A 208 -9.26 -7.41 11.70
CA THR A 208 -10.72 -7.47 11.49
C THR A 208 -11.22 -8.91 11.44
N LEU A 209 -12.42 -9.17 11.98
CA LEU A 209 -13.07 -10.48 11.91
C LEU A 209 -13.22 -10.98 10.48
N LYS A 210 -13.57 -10.08 9.55
CA LYS A 210 -13.65 -10.38 8.12
C LYS A 210 -12.32 -10.88 7.56
N LEU A 211 -11.20 -10.24 7.92
CA LEU A 211 -9.88 -10.65 7.45
C LEU A 211 -9.45 -11.99 8.08
N LYS A 212 -9.65 -12.16 9.40
CA LYS A 212 -9.40 -13.44 10.09
C LYS A 212 -10.17 -14.58 9.44
N TRP A 213 -11.46 -14.41 9.16
CA TRP A 213 -12.28 -15.44 8.51
C TRP A 213 -11.80 -15.76 7.09
N ARG A 214 -11.38 -14.75 6.31
CA ARG A 214 -10.85 -14.99 4.96
C ARG A 214 -9.53 -15.75 4.97
N LEU A 215 -8.68 -15.50 5.97
CA LEU A 215 -7.41 -16.20 6.18
C LEU A 215 -7.67 -17.63 6.67
N SER A 216 -8.51 -17.83 7.69
CA SER A 216 -8.77 -19.16 8.27
C SER A 216 -9.29 -20.16 7.24
N ARG A 217 -10.23 -19.74 6.37
CA ARG A 217 -10.73 -20.57 5.26
C ARG A 217 -9.65 -21.00 4.26
N ARG A 218 -8.56 -20.25 4.18
CA ARG A 218 -7.44 -20.52 3.25
C ARG A 218 -6.32 -21.27 3.93
N TYR A 219 -6.15 -21.14 5.25
CA TYR A 219 -5.16 -21.84 6.03
C TYR A 219 -5.16 -23.35 5.74
N LEU A 220 -6.33 -23.98 5.84
CA LEU A 220 -6.48 -25.42 5.61
C LEU A 220 -6.04 -25.83 4.19
N LYS A 221 -6.40 -25.03 3.18
CA LYS A 221 -6.03 -25.27 1.78
C LYS A 221 -4.53 -25.10 1.53
N LEU A 222 -3.88 -24.15 2.21
CA LEU A 222 -2.43 -23.99 2.09
C LEU A 222 -1.70 -25.11 2.83
N LYS A 223 -2.14 -25.45 4.05
CA LYS A 223 -1.56 -26.54 4.84
C LYS A 223 -1.72 -27.91 4.19
N SER A 224 -2.81 -28.18 3.47
CA SER A 224 -2.96 -29.44 2.74
C SER A 224 -1.87 -29.61 1.68
N LEU A 225 -1.47 -28.54 0.99
CA LEU A 225 -0.41 -28.59 -0.02
C LEU A 225 0.95 -29.02 0.56
N LEU A 226 1.21 -28.73 1.84
CA LEU A 226 2.44 -29.13 2.51
C LEU A 226 2.45 -30.61 2.93
N LYS A 227 1.28 -31.27 3.02
CA LYS A 227 1.17 -32.68 3.46
C LYS A 227 1.35 -33.70 2.35
N TYR A 228 1.22 -33.31 1.08
CA TYR A 228 1.23 -34.22 -0.06
C TYR A 228 2.63 -34.52 -0.63
N GLN A 229 3.69 -33.92 -0.07
CA GLN A 229 5.08 -34.11 -0.53
C GLN A 229 6.06 -34.37 0.64
N SER A 230 5.54 -34.75 1.81
CA SER A 230 6.30 -35.25 2.96
C SER A 230 6.24 -36.76 3.04
#